data_AF-A0A352D770-F1
#
_entry.id   AF-A0A352D770-F1
#
_cell.length_a   1.000
_cell.length_b   1.000
_cell.length_c   1.000
_cell.angle_alpha   90.00
_cell.angle_beta   90.00
_cell.angle_gamma   90.00
#
_symmetry.space_group_name_H-M   'P 1'
#
loop_
_entity.id
_entity.type
_entity.pdbx_description
1 polymer ?
#
loop_
_entity_poly.entity_id
_entity_poly.type
_entity_poly.pdbx_seq_one_letter_code
_entity_poly.pdbx_strand_id
1 'polypeptide(L)'
;MRKIIYNLPIWIFMLATTGCAMLQQNPPSTEEKRKISENFSAQSRIAIAECFHARAIVGDSVWAGWSKSIIPVNIVTWNYEYLINYPNPPSKYTFLEHDNLLQTDVYFKKRTFKQLLIGTARPVNGKLTAFFSPIEQFKEKLPFVDTNFYRTLLMHEMFHIYQLLSPA
;
A
#
# COMPACT_ATOMS: atom_id res chain seq x y z
N MET A 1 18.39 -46.79 -56.33
CA MET A 1 19.14 -45.74 -55.63
C MET A 1 18.18 -44.87 -54.84
N ARG A 2 18.58 -44.58 -53.60
CA ARG A 2 17.99 -43.81 -52.47
C ARG A 2 16.64 -43.08 -52.62
N LYS A 3 15.71 -43.48 -51.73
CA LYS A 3 14.61 -42.66 -51.19
C LYS A 3 15.18 -41.45 -50.44
N ILE A 4 14.57 -40.27 -50.59
CA ILE A 4 14.74 -39.16 -49.65
C ILE A 4 13.34 -38.70 -49.21
N ILE A 5 13.04 -39.05 -47.97
CA ILE A 5 11.92 -38.56 -47.18
C ILE A 5 12.41 -37.25 -46.56
N TYR A 6 11.82 -36.11 -46.93
CA TYR A 6 11.98 -34.89 -46.15
C TYR A 6 10.82 -34.79 -45.16
N ASN A 7 11.11 -35.15 -43.91
CA ASN A 7 10.44 -34.63 -42.74
C ASN A 7 10.52 -33.10 -42.80
N LEU A 8 9.40 -32.41 -43.02
CA LEU A 8 9.29 -30.98 -42.71
C LEU A 8 8.59 -30.81 -41.36
N PRO A 9 9.18 -30.08 -40.40
CA PRO A 9 8.93 -30.28 -38.98
C PRO A 9 7.90 -29.30 -38.42
N ILE A 10 7.00 -29.78 -37.57
CA ILE A 10 6.73 -29.34 -36.19
C ILE A 10 7.09 -27.87 -35.83
N TRP A 11 6.64 -26.87 -36.61
CA TRP A 11 6.81 -25.44 -36.26
C TRP A 11 5.50 -24.64 -36.24
N ILE A 12 4.36 -25.23 -36.63
CA ILE A 12 3.05 -24.56 -36.56
C ILE A 12 2.38 -24.74 -35.18
N PHE A 13 2.94 -25.54 -34.28
CA PHE A 13 2.35 -25.81 -32.96
C PHE A 13 2.94 -24.99 -31.79
N MET A 14 3.88 -24.07 -32.04
CA MET A 14 4.53 -23.24 -30.99
C MET A 14 4.20 -21.74 -31.08
N LEU A 15 3.03 -21.39 -31.63
CA LEU A 15 2.53 -20.00 -31.64
C LEU A 15 1.17 -19.81 -30.93
N ALA A 16 0.66 -20.85 -30.26
CA ALA A 16 -0.65 -20.80 -29.58
C ALA A 16 -0.60 -20.90 -28.05
N THR A 17 0.57 -21.02 -27.42
CA THR A 17 0.66 -21.19 -25.95
C THR A 17 1.37 -20.05 -25.20
N THR A 18 2.09 -19.17 -25.91
CA THR A 18 2.75 -18.00 -25.27
C THR A 18 1.85 -16.75 -25.22
N GLY A 19 0.63 -16.82 -25.75
CA GLY A 19 -0.31 -15.69 -25.85
C GLY A 19 -1.40 -15.61 -24.76
N CYS A 20 -1.61 -16.66 -23.96
CA CYS A 20 -2.71 -16.71 -22.98
C CYS A 20 -2.30 -16.40 -21.53
N ALA A 21 -1.02 -16.16 -21.24
CA ALA A 21 -0.55 -15.89 -19.88
C ALA A 21 -0.60 -14.40 -19.48
N MET A 22 -1.22 -13.54 -20.29
CA MET A 22 -1.74 -12.26 -19.82
C MET A 22 -3.05 -12.54 -19.08
N LEU A 23 -2.94 -13.20 -17.91
CA LEU A 23 -4.06 -13.31 -16.99
C LEU A 23 -4.43 -11.89 -16.55
N GLN A 24 -5.40 -11.32 -17.25
CA GLN A 24 -6.24 -10.25 -16.77
C GLN A 24 -6.87 -10.83 -15.50
N GLN A 25 -6.24 -10.57 -14.34
CA GLN A 25 -6.83 -10.95 -13.07
C GLN A 25 -8.16 -10.23 -13.01
N ASN A 26 -9.26 -10.98 -13.05
CA ASN A 26 -10.59 -10.41 -12.88
C ASN A 26 -10.58 -9.57 -11.60
N PRO A 27 -11.18 -8.36 -11.62
CA PRO A 27 -11.25 -7.56 -10.41
C PRO A 27 -11.91 -8.40 -9.29
N PRO A 28 -11.46 -8.24 -8.04
CA PRO A 28 -12.01 -9.03 -6.95
C PRO A 28 -13.52 -8.83 -6.85
N SER A 29 -14.23 -9.92 -6.60
CA SER A 29 -15.65 -9.89 -6.30
C SER A 29 -15.93 -9.00 -5.08
N THR A 30 -17.18 -8.54 -4.93
CA THR A 30 -17.60 -7.72 -3.77
C THR A 30 -17.29 -8.41 -2.45
N GLU A 31 -17.49 -9.72 -2.37
CA GLU A 31 -17.21 -10.51 -1.17
C GLU A 31 -15.70 -10.60 -0.88
N GLU A 32 -14.86 -10.72 -1.92
CA GLU A 32 -13.41 -10.68 -1.74
C GLU A 32 -12.93 -9.30 -1.30
N LYS A 33 -13.47 -8.22 -1.87
CA LYS A 33 -13.17 -6.85 -1.44
C LYS A 33 -13.53 -6.63 0.02
N ARG A 34 -14.68 -7.14 0.48
CA ARG A 34 -15.08 -7.07 1.90
C ARG A 34 -14.06 -7.75 2.80
N LYS A 35 -13.65 -8.99 2.47
CA LYS A 35 -12.60 -9.72 3.22
C LYS A 35 -11.25 -8.99 3.20
N ILE A 36 -10.91 -8.36 2.08
CA ILE A 36 -9.68 -7.55 1.97
C ILE A 36 -9.79 -6.31 2.85
N SER A 37 -10.92 -5.61 2.89
CA SER A 37 -11.14 -4.46 3.78
C SER A 37 -11.08 -4.87 5.26
N GLU A 38 -11.65 -6.01 5.63
CA GLU A 38 -11.59 -6.54 7.00
C GLU A 38 -10.17 -6.86 7.49
N ASN A 39 -9.23 -7.16 6.59
CA ASN A 39 -7.82 -7.34 6.93
C ASN A 39 -7.13 -6.00 7.29
N PHE A 40 -7.70 -4.86 6.89
CA PHE A 40 -7.29 -3.55 7.34
C PHE A 40 -8.13 -3.15 8.56
N SER A 41 -7.59 -3.47 9.73
CA SER A 41 -8.33 -3.39 10.98
C SER A 41 -8.91 -2.01 11.28
N ALA A 42 -10.07 -2.00 11.91
CA ALA A 42 -10.73 -0.77 12.35
C ALA A 42 -9.84 0.06 13.29
N GLN A 43 -9.07 -0.58 14.19
CA GLN A 43 -8.18 0.15 15.10
C GLN A 43 -7.05 0.86 14.36
N SER A 44 -6.47 0.23 13.32
CA SER A 44 -5.45 0.88 12.49
C SER A 44 -6.05 2.06 11.73
N ARG A 45 -7.25 1.91 11.16
CA ARG A 45 -7.96 2.98 10.45
C ARG A 45 -8.24 4.16 11.38
N ILE A 46 -8.73 3.91 12.60
CA ILE A 46 -8.97 4.95 13.62
C ILE A 46 -7.66 5.67 13.96
N ALA A 47 -6.59 4.94 14.26
CA ALA A 47 -5.31 5.56 14.63
C ALA A 47 -4.74 6.45 13.51
N ILE A 48 -4.84 6.01 12.25
CA ILE A 48 -4.40 6.80 11.10
C ILE A 48 -5.29 8.04 10.91
N ALA A 49 -6.63 7.88 11.03
CA ALA A 49 -7.56 9.00 10.95
C ALA A 49 -7.28 10.06 12.01
N GLU A 50 -6.99 9.65 13.25
CA GLU A 50 -6.61 10.55 14.34
C GLU A 50 -5.29 11.28 14.02
N CYS A 51 -4.28 10.61 13.45
CA CYS A 51 -3.05 11.26 13.01
C CYS A 51 -3.31 12.28 11.90
N PHE A 52 -4.14 11.95 10.90
CA PHE A 52 -4.52 12.88 9.83
C PHE A 52 -5.27 14.09 10.39
N HIS A 53 -6.21 13.86 11.30
CA HIS A 53 -6.99 14.90 11.95
C HIS A 53 -6.11 15.81 12.82
N ALA A 54 -5.26 15.24 13.68
CA ALA A 54 -4.33 16.00 14.51
C ALA A 54 -3.41 16.87 13.65
N ARG A 55 -2.82 16.29 12.60
CA ARG A 55 -2.00 17.03 11.64
C ARG A 55 -2.76 18.15 10.92
N ALA A 56 -4.03 17.94 10.58
CA ALA A 56 -4.86 18.97 9.96
C ALA A 56 -5.14 20.15 10.92
N ILE A 57 -5.37 19.88 12.20
CA ILE A 57 -5.72 20.91 13.19
C ILE A 57 -4.48 21.66 13.68
N VAL A 58 -3.43 20.93 14.09
CA VAL A 58 -2.27 21.56 14.76
C VAL A 58 -1.05 21.67 13.87
N GLY A 59 -1.01 20.99 12.71
CA GLY A 59 0.19 20.85 11.89
C GLY A 59 0.85 22.17 11.52
N ASP A 60 0.09 23.15 11.01
CA ASP A 60 0.64 24.44 10.57
C ASP A 60 1.08 25.34 11.74
N SER A 61 0.55 25.12 12.96
CA SER A 61 1.00 25.82 14.16
C SER A 61 2.35 25.32 14.68
N VAL A 62 2.72 24.08 14.34
CA VAL A 62 4.00 23.48 14.72
C VAL A 62 5.02 23.61 13.58
N TRP A 63 4.62 23.32 12.34
CA TRP A 63 5.43 23.52 11.14
C TRP A 63 4.57 24.03 9.97
N ALA A 64 4.87 25.24 9.50
CA ALA A 64 4.11 25.91 8.46
C ALA A 64 4.04 25.09 7.16
N GLY A 65 2.84 24.74 6.70
CA GLY A 65 2.62 23.94 5.49
C GLY A 65 2.55 22.43 5.74
N TRP A 66 2.81 21.98 6.98
CA TRP A 66 2.72 20.58 7.32
C TRP A 66 1.28 20.07 7.23
N SER A 67 0.25 20.85 7.56
CA SER A 67 -1.14 20.37 7.48
C SER A 67 -1.59 20.04 6.04
N LYS A 68 -1.03 20.75 5.05
CA LYS A 68 -1.45 20.70 3.63
C LYS A 68 -0.62 19.73 2.78
N SER A 69 0.50 19.24 3.30
CA SER A 69 1.37 18.36 2.52
C SER A 69 0.68 17.02 2.20
N ILE A 70 0.88 16.48 1.01
CA ILE A 70 0.31 15.17 0.66
C ILE A 70 1.33 14.11 1.04
N ILE A 71 1.05 13.37 2.12
CA ILE A 71 1.93 12.34 2.68
C ILE A 71 1.17 11.02 2.64
N PRO A 72 1.46 10.15 1.67
CA PRO A 72 0.83 8.85 1.59
C PRO A 72 1.29 7.91 2.70
N VAL A 73 0.40 6.99 3.09
CA VAL A 73 0.68 5.94 4.06
C VAL A 73 0.47 4.58 3.41
N ASN A 74 1.42 3.66 3.61
CA ASN A 74 1.30 2.27 3.19
C ASN A 74 1.28 1.33 4.42
N ILE A 75 0.14 0.69 4.67
CA ILE A 75 -0.03 -0.28 5.74
C ILE A 75 0.22 -1.69 5.21
N VAL A 76 1.20 -2.39 5.80
CA VAL A 76 1.62 -3.72 5.38
C VAL A 76 1.06 -4.76 6.37
N THR A 77 -0.04 -5.42 6.01
CA THR A 77 -0.59 -6.54 6.78
C THR A 77 0.12 -7.85 6.43
N TRP A 78 -0.37 -8.97 6.96
CA TRP A 78 0.17 -10.30 6.66
C TRP A 78 -0.06 -10.71 5.20
N ASN A 79 -1.14 -10.22 4.59
CA ASN A 79 -1.63 -10.68 3.27
C ASN A 79 -1.64 -9.59 2.21
N TYR A 80 -1.78 -8.33 2.61
CA TYR A 80 -2.00 -7.20 1.71
C TYR A 80 -1.22 -5.96 2.13
N GLU A 81 -1.02 -5.07 1.17
CA GLU A 81 -0.52 -3.72 1.41
C GLU A 81 -1.61 -2.72 1.03
N TYR A 82 -1.90 -1.77 1.91
CA TYR A 82 -2.94 -0.75 1.73
C TYR A 82 -2.28 0.60 1.55
N LEU A 83 -2.53 1.25 0.42
CA LEU A 83 -2.03 2.58 0.11
C LEU A 83 -3.16 3.59 0.31
N ILE A 84 -2.86 4.61 1.11
CA ILE A 84 -3.81 5.58 1.65
C ILE A 84 -3.27 6.98 1.35
N ASN A 85 -4.17 7.95 1.10
CA ASN A 85 -3.83 9.35 0.84
C ASN A 85 -2.82 9.53 -0.30
N TYR A 86 -3.04 8.78 -1.40
CA TYR A 86 -2.17 8.79 -2.58
C TYR A 86 -2.98 9.24 -3.81
N PRO A 87 -2.72 10.44 -4.38
CA PRO A 87 -3.60 11.03 -5.40
C PRO A 87 -3.60 10.29 -6.74
N ASN A 88 -2.48 9.66 -7.14
CA ASN A 88 -2.35 8.93 -8.41
C ASN A 88 -1.73 7.55 -8.18
N PRO A 89 -2.47 6.58 -7.59
CA PRO A 89 -1.92 5.29 -7.18
C PRO A 89 -1.28 4.54 -8.37
N PRO A 90 -0.17 3.80 -8.15
CA PRO A 90 0.43 2.99 -9.20
C PRO A 90 -0.52 1.88 -9.67
N SER A 91 -0.43 1.46 -10.93
CA SER A 91 -1.29 0.42 -11.53
C SER A 91 -1.27 -0.93 -10.82
N LYS A 92 -0.25 -1.19 -10.00
CA LYS A 92 -0.14 -2.40 -9.16
C LYS A 92 -1.09 -2.38 -7.95
N TYR A 93 -1.62 -1.23 -7.58
CA TYR A 93 -2.61 -1.08 -6.52
C TYR A 93 -4.01 -1.00 -7.14
N THR A 94 -4.90 -1.84 -6.64
CA THR A 94 -6.31 -1.90 -7.04
C THR A 94 -7.14 -1.07 -6.06
N PHE A 95 -8.09 -0.28 -6.57
CA PHE A 95 -9.03 0.45 -5.72
C PHE A 95 -9.87 -0.51 -4.86
N LEU A 96 -9.81 -0.30 -3.54
CA LEU A 96 -10.59 -1.06 -2.57
C LEU A 96 -11.94 -0.38 -2.37
N GLU A 97 -11.91 0.80 -1.77
CA GLU A 97 -13.07 1.59 -1.37
C GLU A 97 -12.66 3.05 -1.07
N HIS A 98 -13.65 3.93 -0.99
CA HIS A 98 -13.48 5.22 -0.32
C HIS A 98 -13.77 5.04 1.16
N ASP A 99 -12.81 5.37 2.02
CA ASP A 99 -12.90 5.18 3.46
C ASP A 99 -13.46 6.43 4.13
N ASN A 100 -14.68 6.34 4.66
CA ASN A 100 -15.35 7.46 5.32
C ASN A 100 -14.69 7.88 6.63
N LEU A 101 -13.88 7.05 7.27
CA LEU A 101 -13.15 7.43 8.47
C LEU A 101 -11.85 8.17 8.11
N LEU A 102 -11.15 7.69 7.08
CA LEU A 102 -9.90 8.29 6.61
C LEU A 102 -10.13 9.48 5.66
N GLN A 103 -11.34 9.65 5.12
CA GLN A 103 -11.72 10.66 4.14
C GLN A 103 -10.81 10.63 2.89
N THR A 104 -10.41 9.43 2.46
CA THR A 104 -9.55 9.20 1.30
C THR A 104 -9.85 7.83 0.69
N ASP A 105 -9.49 7.70 -0.58
CA ASP A 105 -9.45 6.40 -1.24
C ASP A 105 -8.38 5.51 -0.62
N VAL A 106 -8.74 4.23 -0.49
CA VAL A 106 -7.85 3.15 -0.08
C VAL A 106 -7.65 2.24 -1.27
N TYR A 107 -6.39 2.00 -1.59
CA TYR A 107 -5.98 1.05 -2.62
C TYR A 107 -5.24 -0.11 -1.99
N PHE A 108 -5.30 -1.28 -2.58
CA PHE A 108 -4.63 -2.46 -2.03
C PHE A 108 -3.87 -3.25 -3.10
N LYS A 109 -2.90 -4.03 -2.66
CA LYS A 109 -2.26 -5.07 -3.48
C LYS A 109 -1.86 -6.24 -2.60
N LYS A 110 -1.49 -7.37 -3.21
CA LYS A 110 -0.88 -8.50 -2.48
C LYS A 110 0.42 -8.06 -1.82
N ARG A 111 0.68 -8.58 -0.61
CA ARG A 111 1.89 -8.27 0.15
C ARG A 111 3.15 -8.62 -0.64
N THR A 112 4.05 -7.67 -0.70
CA THR A 112 5.40 -7.78 -1.25
C THR A 112 6.47 -7.58 -0.18
N PHE A 113 6.22 -6.75 0.83
CA PHE A 113 7.16 -6.52 1.95
C PHE A 113 7.04 -7.59 3.03
N LYS A 114 8.04 -8.47 3.16
CA LYS A 114 8.04 -9.57 4.15
C LYS A 114 8.36 -9.16 5.60
N GLN A 115 8.91 -7.96 5.80
CA GLN A 115 9.30 -7.48 7.13
C GLN A 115 8.12 -6.83 7.85
N LEU A 116 8.13 -6.91 9.19
CA LEU A 116 7.32 -6.04 10.04
C LEU A 116 7.95 -4.65 10.02
N LEU A 117 7.14 -3.60 9.87
CA LEU A 117 7.63 -2.23 9.73
C LEU A 117 7.20 -1.40 10.94
N ILE A 118 8.19 -0.99 11.73
CA ILE A 118 8.01 -0.12 12.90
C ILE A 118 7.84 1.35 12.46
N GLY A 119 8.24 1.66 11.23
CA GLY A 119 8.18 2.97 10.60
C GLY A 119 9.32 3.10 9.60
N THR A 120 9.04 3.46 8.35
CA THR A 120 10.08 3.80 7.37
C THR A 120 9.50 4.60 6.21
N ALA A 121 10.25 5.56 5.68
CA ALA A 121 9.90 6.25 4.44
C ALA A 121 10.49 5.54 3.21
N ARG A 122 9.65 5.21 2.22
CA ARG A 122 10.12 4.62 0.94
C ARG A 122 9.37 5.21 -0.26
N PRO A 123 10.02 5.29 -1.44
CA PRO A 123 9.35 5.74 -2.65
C PRO A 123 8.37 4.67 -3.17
N VAL A 124 7.12 5.07 -3.39
CA VAL A 124 6.13 4.34 -4.19
C VAL A 124 5.88 5.16 -5.44
N ASN A 125 6.30 4.67 -6.60
CA ASN A 125 6.21 5.36 -7.90
C ASN A 125 6.68 6.84 -7.82
N GLY A 126 7.85 7.06 -7.23
CA GLY A 126 8.48 8.38 -7.12
C GLY A 126 7.95 9.28 -5.99
N LYS A 127 6.91 8.89 -5.24
CA LYS A 127 6.45 9.64 -4.05
C LYS A 127 6.90 8.95 -2.77
N LEU A 128 7.58 9.68 -1.89
CA LEU A 128 7.88 9.20 -0.54
C LEU A 128 6.58 8.88 0.20
N THR A 129 6.54 7.70 0.80
CA THR A 129 5.36 7.12 1.44
C THR A 129 5.79 6.56 2.80
N ALA A 130 5.00 6.79 3.84
CA ALA A 130 5.24 6.25 5.17
C ALA A 130 4.77 4.80 5.22
N PHE A 131 5.67 3.87 5.47
CA PHE A 131 5.34 2.45 5.59
C PHE A 131 5.22 2.04 7.06
N PHE A 132 4.13 1.36 7.39
CA PHE A 132 3.83 0.88 8.74
C PHE A 132 3.22 -0.51 8.72
N SER A 133 3.39 -1.25 9.80
CA SER A 133 2.52 -2.38 10.12
C SER A 133 1.23 -1.91 10.82
N PRO A 134 0.12 -2.67 10.70
CA PRO A 134 -1.10 -2.45 11.46
C PRO A 134 -0.82 -2.44 12.96
N ILE A 135 -1.64 -1.70 13.72
CA ILE A 135 -1.46 -1.54 15.16
C ILE A 135 -1.46 -2.88 15.91
N GLU A 136 -2.27 -3.85 15.49
CA GLU A 136 -2.33 -5.17 16.12
C GLU A 136 -1.03 -5.95 15.90
N GLN A 137 -0.50 -5.96 14.68
CA GLN A 137 0.78 -6.60 14.37
C GLN A 137 1.94 -5.90 15.08
N PHE A 138 1.85 -4.58 15.20
CA PHE A 138 2.81 -3.77 15.92
C PHE A 138 2.84 -4.14 17.40
N LYS A 139 1.67 -4.19 18.06
CA LYS A 139 1.52 -4.59 19.47
C LYS A 139 1.91 -6.04 19.73
N GLU A 140 1.65 -6.94 18.78
CA GLU A 140 2.08 -8.34 18.88
C GLU A 140 3.61 -8.46 19.01
N LYS A 141 4.36 -7.63 18.27
CA LYS A 141 5.83 -7.66 18.30
C LYS A 141 6.45 -6.76 19.36
N LEU A 142 5.77 -5.67 19.72
CA LEU A 142 6.22 -4.69 20.70
C LEU A 142 5.12 -4.47 21.75
N PRO A 143 4.96 -5.40 22.71
CA PRO A 143 3.82 -5.39 23.64
C PRO A 143 3.82 -4.21 24.63
N PHE A 144 4.94 -3.51 24.76
CA PHE A 144 5.04 -2.28 25.57
C PHE A 144 4.51 -1.04 24.84
N VAL A 145 4.16 -1.14 23.56
CA VAL A 145 3.67 -0.02 22.76
C VAL A 145 2.16 0.07 22.84
N ASP A 146 1.67 1.22 23.31
CA ASP A 146 0.25 1.55 23.33
C ASP A 146 -0.19 2.22 22.02
N THR A 147 -1.48 2.56 21.94
CA THR A 147 -2.04 3.26 20.78
C THR A 147 -1.48 4.69 20.63
N ASN A 148 -1.11 5.37 21.72
CA ASN A 148 -0.51 6.70 21.64
C ASN A 148 0.86 6.64 20.97
N PHE A 149 1.70 5.73 21.43
CA PHE A 149 3.05 5.56 20.91
C PHE A 149 3.02 5.13 19.44
N TYR A 150 2.08 4.27 19.02
CA TYR A 150 1.85 3.96 17.61
C TYR A 150 1.55 5.23 16.78
N ARG A 151 0.63 6.07 17.25
CA ARG A 151 0.26 7.33 16.59
C ARG A 151 1.44 8.31 16.53
N THR A 152 2.20 8.42 17.61
CA THR A 152 3.42 9.23 17.67
C THR A 152 4.44 8.77 16.64
N LEU A 153 4.68 7.46 16.52
CA LEU A 153 5.59 6.92 15.49
C LEU A 153 5.08 7.17 14.07
N LEU A 154 3.78 6.98 13.82
CA LEU A 154 3.21 7.30 12.52
C LEU A 154 3.41 8.77 12.16
N MET A 155 3.12 9.68 13.10
CA MET A 155 3.37 11.11 12.91
C MET A 155 4.85 11.44 12.73
N HIS A 156 5.74 10.74 13.45
CA HIS A 156 7.19 10.89 13.34
C HIS A 156 7.68 10.57 11.92
N GLU A 157 7.26 9.45 11.34
CA GLU A 157 7.62 9.10 9.96
C GLU A 157 7.00 10.05 8.93
N MET A 158 5.75 10.46 9.14
CA MET A 158 5.12 11.50 8.29
C MET A 158 5.92 12.81 8.36
N PHE A 159 6.42 13.18 9.53
CA PHE A 159 7.23 14.37 9.70
C PHE A 159 8.58 14.26 8.97
N HIS A 160 9.25 13.12 9.04
CA HIS A 160 10.47 12.89 8.25
C HIS A 160 10.24 13.06 6.75
N ILE A 161 9.12 12.54 6.22
CA ILE A 161 8.76 12.74 4.81
C ILE A 161 8.52 14.22 4.53
N TYR A 162 7.79 14.92 5.40
CA TYR A 162 7.55 16.35 5.26
C TYR A 162 8.86 17.15 5.19
N GLN A 163 9.81 16.90 6.09
CA GLN A 163 11.11 17.57 6.11
C GLN A 163 11.89 17.36 4.81
N LEU A 164 11.80 16.17 4.21
CA LEU A 164 12.47 15.86 2.94
C LEU A 164 11.79 16.51 1.73
N LEU A 165 10.50 16.77 1.80
CA LEU A 165 9.72 17.35 0.70
C LEU A 165 9.65 18.88 0.77
N SER A 166 9.87 19.47 1.95
CA SER A 166 9.75 20.91 2.14
C SER A 166 11.03 21.61 1.71
N PRO A 167 10.95 22.67 0.89
CA PRO A 167 12.11 23.51 0.61
C PRO A 167 12.59 24.15 1.92
N ALA A 168 13.91 24.16 2.12
CA ALA A 168 14.56 24.82 3.25
C ALA A 168 14.34 26.34 3.21
#